data_AF-A0A067S3S0-F1
#
_entry.id   AF-A0A067S3S0-F1
#
_cell.length_a   1.000
_cell.length_b   1.000
_cell.length_c   1.000
_cell.angle_alpha   90.00
_cell.angle_beta   90.00
_cell.angle_gamma   90.00
#
_symmetry.space_group_name_H-M   'P 1'
#
loop_
_entity.id
_entity.type
_entity.pdbx_description
1 polymer ?
#
loop_
_entity_poly.entity_id
_entity_poly.type
_entity_poly.pdbx_seq_one_letter_code
_entity_poly.pdbx_strand_id
1 'polypeptide(L)'
;LPASKSYLRVLDVPTDQPLALGPTLPDHVRKAMYASALTEHLHLDRPVRLVRNSKSSTTSTAYFNIWDSKSGFRARALIGRTFMLGQNTLTIKESNRSAGVPQCQRCWKWGHVIQACKAQALRCPICSGPHTEEQHRGHAACCKGAPKANPPIPPTPAGSACPHHHRCSNCKKEHPATSNKCRFWGLRFDRSAIEALYTQ
;
A
#
# COMPACT_ATOMS: atom_id res chain seq x y z
N LEU A 1 15.19 15.14 -18.29
CA LEU A 1 14.81 14.15 -17.25
C LEU A 1 13.85 14.82 -16.26
N PRO A 2 12.63 14.30 -15.98
CA PRO A 2 11.82 14.85 -14.90
C PRO A 2 12.49 14.53 -13.56
N ALA A 3 12.75 15.56 -12.75
CA ALA A 3 13.62 15.46 -11.56
C ALA A 3 12.86 15.39 -10.23
N SER A 4 11.52 15.36 -10.22
CA SER A 4 10.73 15.23 -9.01
C SER A 4 9.34 14.61 -9.27
N LYS A 5 8.63 14.28 -8.18
CA LYS A 5 7.23 13.82 -8.20
C LYS A 5 6.39 14.73 -7.32
N SER A 6 5.22 15.09 -7.83
CA SER A 6 4.22 15.83 -7.07
C SER A 6 3.02 14.94 -6.75
N TYR A 7 2.43 15.15 -5.57
CA TYR A 7 1.35 14.32 -5.03
C TYR A 7 0.08 15.16 -4.96
N LEU A 8 -0.97 14.69 -5.61
CA LEU A 8 -2.22 15.42 -5.77
C LEU A 8 -3.39 14.52 -5.41
N ARG A 9 -4.51 15.16 -5.09
CA ARG A 9 -5.77 14.47 -4.83
C ARG A 9 -6.95 15.22 -5.43
N VAL A 10 -8.01 14.48 -5.74
CA VAL A 10 -9.31 15.00 -6.11
C VAL A 10 -10.26 14.68 -4.96
N LEU A 11 -10.94 15.70 -4.45
CA LEU A 11 -11.93 15.53 -3.37
C LEU A 11 -13.31 15.21 -3.97
N ASP A 12 -14.18 14.67 -3.11
CA ASP A 12 -15.61 14.49 -3.36
C ASP A 12 -15.95 13.71 -4.63
N VAL A 13 -15.12 12.73 -4.99
CA VAL A 13 -15.39 11.83 -6.11
C VAL A 13 -16.57 10.92 -5.73
N PRO A 14 -17.69 10.93 -6.46
CA PRO A 14 -18.83 10.06 -6.16
C PRO A 14 -18.42 8.58 -6.16
N THR A 15 -18.92 7.79 -5.21
CA THR A 15 -18.65 6.34 -5.17
C THR A 15 -19.33 5.58 -6.30
N ASP A 16 -20.40 6.14 -6.84
CA ASP A 16 -21.26 5.52 -7.85
C ASP A 16 -21.51 6.48 -9.02
N GLN A 17 -21.67 5.93 -10.21
CA GLN A 17 -21.94 6.68 -11.44
C GLN A 17 -23.45 6.91 -11.58
N PRO A 18 -23.94 8.16 -11.57
CA PRO A 18 -25.37 8.45 -11.62
C PRO A 18 -26.05 7.93 -12.91
N LEU A 19 -25.30 7.88 -14.02
CA LEU A 19 -25.84 7.57 -15.36
C LEU A 19 -25.52 6.17 -15.87
N ALA A 20 -24.51 5.51 -15.30
CA ALA A 20 -23.98 4.24 -15.81
C ALA A 20 -24.29 3.04 -14.90
N LEU A 21 -25.07 3.24 -13.82
CA LEU A 21 -25.53 2.20 -12.89
C LEU A 21 -24.40 1.29 -12.38
N GLY A 22 -23.30 1.89 -11.90
CA GLY A 22 -22.16 1.13 -11.38
C GLY A 22 -21.18 1.98 -10.56
N PRO A 23 -20.22 1.35 -9.87
CA PRO A 23 -19.26 2.06 -9.04
C PRO A 23 -18.32 2.94 -9.87
N THR A 24 -17.92 4.07 -9.31
CA THR A 24 -16.85 4.89 -9.88
C THR A 24 -15.51 4.18 -9.73
N LEU A 25 -14.93 3.79 -10.86
CA LEU A 25 -13.60 3.19 -10.92
C LEU A 25 -12.53 4.27 -11.12
N PRO A 26 -11.26 4.01 -10.73
CA PRO A 26 -10.18 4.97 -10.91
C PRO A 26 -9.98 5.40 -12.37
N ASP A 27 -10.26 4.52 -13.32
CA ASP A 27 -10.16 4.80 -14.75
C ASP A 27 -11.21 5.79 -15.25
N HIS A 28 -12.38 5.88 -14.60
CA HIS A 28 -13.37 6.91 -14.91
C HIS A 28 -12.84 8.31 -14.56
N VAL A 29 -12.23 8.44 -13.38
CA VAL A 29 -11.58 9.69 -12.94
C VAL A 29 -10.43 10.03 -13.88
N ARG A 30 -9.57 9.07 -14.20
CA ARG A 30 -8.46 9.26 -15.14
C ARG A 30 -8.95 9.78 -16.50
N LYS A 31 -9.94 9.12 -17.12
CA LYS A 31 -10.50 9.54 -18.41
C LYS A 31 -11.07 10.96 -18.35
N ALA A 32 -11.82 11.29 -17.30
CA ALA A 32 -12.36 12.63 -17.09
C ALA A 32 -11.27 13.70 -16.95
N MET A 33 -10.18 13.39 -16.24
CA MET A 33 -9.03 14.29 -16.12
C MET A 33 -8.36 14.54 -17.49
N TYR A 34 -8.10 13.49 -18.28
CA TYR A 34 -7.46 13.63 -19.60
C TYR A 34 -8.39 14.23 -20.68
N ALA A 35 -9.70 14.16 -20.50
CA ALA A 35 -10.68 14.83 -21.36
C ALA A 35 -10.84 16.33 -21.05
N SER A 36 -10.27 16.80 -19.95
CA SER A 36 -10.29 18.21 -19.56
C SER A 36 -9.13 19.00 -20.17
N ALA A 37 -9.19 20.32 -20.07
CA ALA A 37 -8.09 21.22 -20.45
C ALA A 37 -6.79 20.99 -19.64
N LEU A 38 -6.79 20.14 -18.61
CA LEU A 38 -5.65 19.86 -17.75
C LEU A 38 -4.67 18.83 -18.33
N THR A 39 -5.03 18.19 -19.45
CA THR A 39 -4.31 17.05 -20.05
C THR A 39 -2.81 17.28 -20.22
N GLU A 40 -2.40 18.49 -20.60
CA GLU A 40 -0.99 18.86 -20.81
C GLU A 40 -0.12 18.80 -19.55
N HIS A 41 -0.71 18.88 -18.36
CA HIS A 41 0.00 18.84 -17.09
C HIS A 41 -0.13 17.48 -16.39
N LEU A 42 -0.95 16.58 -16.91
CA LEU A 42 -1.29 15.29 -16.30
C LEU A 42 -0.32 14.17 -16.67
N HIS A 43 0.97 14.37 -16.40
CA HIS A 43 1.99 13.33 -16.60
C HIS A 43 1.96 12.31 -15.45
N LEU A 44 0.96 11.42 -15.44
CA LEU A 44 0.79 10.45 -14.36
C LEU A 44 2.00 9.52 -14.22
N ASP A 45 2.52 9.38 -12.99
CA ASP A 45 3.56 8.40 -12.64
C ASP A 45 2.97 6.99 -12.50
N ARG A 46 1.73 6.90 -12.03
CA ARG A 46 1.01 5.65 -11.73
C ARG A 46 -0.50 5.85 -11.90
N PRO A 47 -1.28 4.76 -11.98
CA PRO A 47 -2.73 4.84 -12.00
C PRO A 47 -3.30 5.62 -10.80
N VAL A 48 -4.45 6.27 -11.04
CA VAL A 48 -5.26 6.94 -10.02
C VAL A 48 -5.71 5.91 -8.98
N ARG A 49 -5.83 6.31 -7.71
CA ARG A 49 -6.23 5.46 -6.59
C ARG A 49 -7.42 6.07 -5.88
N LEU A 50 -8.52 5.34 -5.74
CA LEU A 50 -9.68 5.79 -4.97
C LEU A 50 -9.61 5.28 -3.54
N VAL A 51 -9.84 6.17 -2.58
CA VAL A 51 -9.95 5.86 -1.15
C VAL A 51 -11.27 6.44 -0.65
N ARG A 52 -12.15 5.59 -0.15
CA ARG A 52 -13.45 6.03 0.38
C ARG A 52 -13.24 6.84 1.65
N ASN A 53 -13.97 7.95 1.82
CA ASN A 53 -13.77 8.85 2.96
C ASN A 53 -14.22 8.21 4.29
N SER A 54 -15.22 7.32 4.24
CA SER A 54 -15.65 6.46 5.34
C SER A 54 -16.44 5.26 4.79
N LYS A 55 -16.75 4.26 5.63
CA LYS A 55 -17.55 3.08 5.22
C LYS A 55 -18.96 3.44 4.72
N SER A 56 -19.54 4.54 5.18
CA SER A 56 -20.89 5.01 4.82
C SER A 56 -20.88 6.20 3.86
N SER A 57 -19.71 6.79 3.57
CA SER A 57 -19.62 7.95 2.68
C SER A 57 -20.00 7.59 1.25
N THR A 58 -20.76 8.47 0.60
CA THR A 58 -21.07 8.42 -0.84
C THR A 58 -19.99 9.08 -1.70
N THR A 59 -18.89 9.53 -1.07
CA THR A 59 -17.75 10.13 -1.75
C THR A 59 -16.42 9.47 -1.37
N SER A 60 -15.46 9.62 -2.26
CA SER A 60 -14.10 9.12 -2.16
C SER A 60 -13.11 10.22 -2.52
N THR A 61 -11.89 10.09 -2.04
CA THR A 61 -10.75 10.90 -2.49
C THR A 61 -9.95 10.12 -3.53
N ALA A 62 -9.71 10.71 -4.70
CA ALA A 62 -8.84 10.12 -5.71
C ALA A 62 -7.42 10.66 -5.57
N TYR A 63 -6.46 9.81 -5.22
CA TYR A 63 -5.04 10.16 -5.13
C TYR A 63 -4.31 9.83 -6.42
N PHE A 64 -3.46 10.74 -6.88
CA PHE A 64 -2.63 10.53 -8.05
C PHE A 64 -1.29 11.27 -7.92
N ASN A 65 -0.29 10.76 -8.63
CA ASN A 65 1.05 11.33 -8.63
C ASN A 65 1.39 11.72 -10.07
N ILE A 66 2.09 12.84 -10.25
CA ILE A 66 2.61 13.25 -11.54
C ILE A 66 4.14 13.35 -11.51
N TRP A 67 4.76 13.08 -12.65
CA TRP A 67 6.13 13.52 -12.91
C TRP A 67 6.16 15.03 -13.00
N ASP A 68 7.09 15.68 -12.30
CA ASP A 68 7.13 17.14 -12.18
C ASP A 68 8.57 17.69 -12.20
N SER A 69 8.69 19.01 -12.26
CA SER A 69 9.93 19.73 -12.01
C SER A 69 10.23 19.81 -10.50
N LYS A 70 11.47 20.16 -10.13
CA LYS A 70 11.82 20.45 -8.72
C LYS A 70 11.00 21.62 -8.14
N SER A 71 10.54 22.55 -8.98
CA SER A 71 9.72 23.70 -8.59
C SER A 71 8.21 23.40 -8.51
N GLY A 72 7.78 22.16 -8.83
CA GLY A 72 6.38 21.79 -8.80
C GLY A 72 5.53 22.48 -9.89
N PHE A 73 6.12 22.76 -11.06
CA PHE A 73 5.47 23.55 -12.12
C PHE A 73 4.11 22.96 -12.52
N ARG A 74 4.05 21.65 -12.79
CA ARG A 74 2.81 20.98 -13.20
C ARG A 74 1.81 20.90 -12.05
N ALA A 75 2.27 20.64 -10.83
CA ALA A 75 1.40 20.63 -9.67
C ALA A 75 0.72 21.99 -9.45
N ARG A 76 1.48 23.10 -9.55
CA ARG A 76 0.94 24.46 -9.42
C ARG A 76 -0.08 24.78 -10.52
N ALA A 77 0.11 24.27 -11.73
CA ALA A 77 -0.85 24.45 -12.82
C ALA A 77 -2.17 23.68 -12.59
N LEU A 78 -2.13 22.59 -11.81
CA LEU A 78 -3.28 21.72 -11.53
C LEU A 78 -4.01 22.07 -10.21
N ILE A 79 -3.30 22.47 -9.16
CA ILE A 79 -3.90 22.74 -7.85
C ILE A 79 -4.94 23.87 -7.95
N GLY A 80 -6.13 23.63 -7.40
CA GLY A 80 -7.26 24.56 -7.45
C GLY A 80 -8.05 24.52 -8.76
N ARG A 81 -7.57 23.80 -9.79
CA ARG A 81 -8.35 23.59 -11.02
C ARG A 81 -9.42 22.54 -10.83
N THR A 82 -10.44 22.63 -11.67
CA THR A 82 -11.59 21.74 -11.67
C THR A 82 -11.72 20.99 -12.99
N PHE A 83 -12.40 19.86 -12.95
CA PHE A 83 -12.82 19.11 -14.13
C PHE A 83 -14.15 18.40 -13.84
N MET A 84 -14.85 17.99 -14.90
CA MET A 84 -16.15 17.34 -14.79
C MET A 84 -16.02 15.82 -14.78
N LEU A 85 -16.70 15.15 -13.84
CA LEU A 85 -16.95 13.71 -13.87
C LEU A 85 -18.48 13.49 -13.88
N GLY A 86 -19.02 13.24 -15.06
CA GLY A 86 -20.47 13.28 -15.27
C GLY A 86 -20.99 14.70 -14.99
N GLN A 87 -21.94 14.82 -14.05
CA GLN A 87 -22.50 16.11 -13.62
C GLN A 87 -21.73 16.75 -12.45
N ASN A 88 -20.72 16.06 -11.91
CA ASN A 88 -20.00 16.53 -10.72
C ASN A 88 -18.78 17.35 -11.11
N THR A 89 -18.68 18.58 -10.59
CA THR A 89 -17.47 19.40 -10.68
C THR A 89 -16.51 18.99 -9.57
N LEU A 90 -15.34 18.45 -9.93
CA LEU A 90 -14.35 17.96 -8.98
C LEU A 90 -13.14 18.89 -8.93
N THR A 91 -12.57 19.10 -7.74
CA THR A 91 -11.43 20.01 -7.54
C THR A 91 -10.15 19.24 -7.23
N ILE A 92 -9.06 19.61 -7.90
CA ILE A 92 -7.72 19.11 -7.60
C ILE A 92 -7.13 19.91 -6.44
N LYS A 93 -6.61 19.20 -5.44
CA LYS A 93 -5.91 19.76 -4.28
C LYS A 93 -4.53 19.13 -4.15
N GLU A 94 -3.67 19.84 -3.45
CA GLU A 94 -2.42 19.27 -2.99
C GLU A 94 -2.68 18.07 -2.08
N SER A 95 -1.80 17.07 -2.18
CA SER A 95 -1.76 15.94 -1.27
C SER A 95 -0.37 15.85 -0.67
N ASN A 96 -0.31 15.49 0.61
CA ASN A 96 0.94 15.02 1.19
C ASN A 96 1.43 13.81 0.39
N ARG A 97 2.74 13.56 0.38
CA ARG A 97 3.31 12.29 -0.10
C ARG A 97 2.61 11.15 0.64
N SER A 98 1.59 10.58 0.03
CA SER A 98 0.80 9.51 0.65
C SER A 98 1.63 8.24 0.52
N ALA A 99 2.56 8.05 1.47
CA ALA A 99 3.44 6.89 1.54
C ALA A 99 2.68 5.60 1.88
N GLY A 100 1.36 5.69 2.06
CA GLY A 100 0.56 4.68 2.72
C GLY A 100 0.89 4.61 4.21
N VAL A 101 0.19 3.72 4.88
CA VAL A 101 0.53 3.29 6.22
C VAL A 101 1.87 2.55 6.13
N PRO A 102 2.90 2.92 6.90
CA PRO A 102 4.19 2.25 6.81
C PRO A 102 4.10 0.82 7.33
N GLN A 103 4.84 -0.10 6.68
CA GLN A 103 5.16 -1.42 7.24
C GLN A 103 6.56 -1.38 7.84
N CYS A 104 6.63 -1.59 9.15
CA CYS A 104 7.89 -1.57 9.89
C CYS A 104 8.81 -2.73 9.46
N GLN A 105 10.04 -2.44 9.04
CA GLN A 105 11.01 -3.47 8.62
C GLN A 105 11.62 -4.26 9.79
N ARG A 106 11.39 -3.84 11.04
CA ARG A 106 11.87 -4.56 12.24
C ARG A 106 10.90 -5.63 12.70
N CYS A 107 9.60 -5.34 12.72
CA CYS A 107 8.58 -6.27 13.22
C CYS A 107 7.58 -6.74 12.15
N TRP A 108 7.66 -6.18 10.94
CA TRP A 108 6.78 -6.42 9.80
C TRP A 108 5.31 -6.09 10.02
N LYS A 109 4.99 -5.37 11.10
CA LYS A 109 3.65 -4.84 11.37
C LYS A 109 3.42 -3.54 10.62
N TRP A 110 2.18 -3.34 10.18
CA TRP A 110 1.73 -2.06 9.63
C TRP A 110 1.45 -1.05 10.75
N GLY A 111 1.50 0.24 10.42
CA GLY A 111 1.05 1.33 11.29
C GLY A 111 2.16 2.28 11.75
N HIS A 112 3.41 1.82 11.75
CA HIS A 112 4.56 2.58 12.27
C HIS A 112 5.83 2.36 11.45
N VAL A 113 6.75 3.33 11.54
CA VAL A 113 8.10 3.26 10.96
C VAL A 113 9.08 2.56 11.91
N ILE A 114 10.25 2.16 11.42
CA ILE A 114 11.25 1.43 12.21
C ILE A 114 11.70 2.19 13.47
N GLN A 115 11.80 3.52 13.40
CA GLN A 115 12.20 4.40 14.51
C GLN A 115 11.20 4.39 15.67
N ALA A 116 9.91 4.16 15.39
CA ALA A 116 8.85 4.08 16.39
C ALA A 116 8.57 2.63 16.84
N CYS A 117 9.38 1.66 16.40
CA CYS A 117 9.15 0.25 16.68
C CYS A 117 9.60 -0.14 18.10
N LYS A 118 8.68 -0.72 18.88
CA LYS A 118 8.96 -1.23 20.25
C LYS A 118 9.44 -2.69 20.28
N ALA A 119 9.65 -3.33 19.13
CA ALA A 119 10.15 -4.70 19.10
C ALA A 119 11.63 -4.75 19.55
N GLN A 120 11.93 -5.62 20.52
CA GLN A 120 13.28 -5.79 21.07
C GLN A 120 14.29 -6.31 20.05
N ALA A 121 13.85 -7.11 19.08
CA ALA A 121 14.68 -7.69 18.04
C ALA A 121 14.01 -7.57 16.66
N LEU A 122 14.81 -7.66 15.61
CA LEU A 122 14.31 -7.82 14.25
C LEU A 122 13.60 -9.18 14.14
N ARG A 123 12.55 -9.22 13.32
CA ARG A 123 11.69 -10.37 13.10
C ARG A 123 11.82 -10.84 11.66
N CYS A 124 11.79 -12.14 11.46
CA CYS A 124 11.77 -12.74 10.13
C CYS A 124 10.37 -12.53 9.51
N PRO A 125 10.25 -12.01 8.26
CA PRO A 125 8.94 -11.82 7.63
C PRO A 125 8.23 -13.14 7.30
N ILE A 126 8.96 -14.25 7.25
CA ILE A 126 8.45 -15.59 6.93
C ILE A 126 7.81 -16.26 8.16
N CYS A 127 8.56 -16.35 9.26
CA CYS A 127 8.15 -17.10 10.45
C CYS A 127 8.01 -16.27 11.74
N SER A 128 8.24 -14.96 11.70
CA SER A 128 8.24 -14.05 12.87
C SER A 128 9.29 -14.37 13.95
N GLY A 129 10.26 -15.27 13.68
CA GLY A 129 11.38 -15.58 14.57
C GLY A 129 12.39 -14.41 14.69
N PRO A 130 13.26 -14.39 15.72
CA PRO A 130 14.20 -13.31 16.00
C PRO A 130 15.46 -13.37 15.11
N HIS A 131 15.28 -13.27 13.80
CA HIS A 131 16.34 -13.34 12.79
C HIS A 131 15.90 -12.64 11.50
N THR A 132 16.84 -12.35 10.61
CA THR A 132 16.56 -11.75 9.28
C THR A 132 15.93 -12.76 8.31
N GLU A 133 15.49 -12.32 7.13
CA GLU A 133 15.02 -13.24 6.08
C GLU A 133 16.18 -14.09 5.54
N GLU A 134 17.35 -13.48 5.38
CA GLU A 134 18.56 -14.12 4.87
C GLU A 134 19.05 -15.22 5.83
N GLN A 135 18.98 -14.98 7.13
CA GLN A 135 19.32 -15.94 8.17
C GLN A 135 18.27 -17.04 8.37
N HIS A 136 17.13 -16.99 7.67
CA HIS A 136 16.01 -17.88 7.92
C HIS A 136 16.39 -19.35 7.88
N ARG A 137 17.16 -19.78 6.88
CA ARG A 137 17.54 -21.18 6.71
C ARG A 137 18.39 -21.71 7.86
N GLY A 138 19.34 -20.91 8.35
CA GLY A 138 20.28 -21.32 9.40
C GLY A 138 19.73 -21.19 10.83
N HIS A 139 18.69 -20.37 11.05
CA HIS A 139 18.20 -20.05 12.40
C HIS A 139 16.77 -20.51 12.67
N ALA A 140 15.90 -20.62 11.67
CA ALA A 140 14.53 -21.01 11.90
C ALA A 140 14.43 -22.50 12.24
N ALA A 141 13.73 -22.85 13.31
CA ALA A 141 13.55 -24.24 13.74
C ALA A 141 12.96 -25.13 12.64
N CYS A 142 12.11 -24.57 11.77
CA CYS A 142 11.53 -25.25 10.63
C CYS A 142 12.50 -25.57 9.49
N CYS A 143 13.65 -24.90 9.41
CA CYS A 143 14.55 -24.98 8.26
C CYS A 143 15.98 -25.43 8.64
N LYS A 144 16.43 -25.16 9.87
CA LYS A 144 17.79 -25.49 10.37
C LYS A 144 18.05 -27.00 10.52
N GLY A 145 16.99 -27.80 10.65
CA GLY A 145 17.10 -29.21 11.04
C GLY A 145 17.48 -29.39 12.52
N ALA A 146 17.53 -30.64 12.94
CA ALA A 146 17.85 -31.05 14.31
C ALA A 146 18.75 -32.31 14.28
N PRO A 147 20.08 -32.16 14.13
CA PRO A 147 21.00 -33.30 14.03
C PRO A 147 21.08 -34.12 15.33
N LYS A 148 20.72 -33.51 16.47
CA LYS A 148 20.65 -34.16 17.79
C LYS A 148 19.28 -34.77 18.11
N ALA A 149 18.29 -34.65 17.22
CA ALA A 149 17.00 -35.31 17.40
C ALA A 149 17.14 -36.81 17.15
N ASN A 150 16.16 -37.60 17.64
CA ASN A 150 16.12 -39.03 17.41
C ASN A 150 14.74 -39.41 16.83
N PRO A 151 14.63 -39.68 15.51
CA PRO A 151 15.72 -39.70 14.51
C PRO A 151 16.25 -38.29 14.17
N PRO A 152 17.50 -38.18 13.66
CA PRO A 152 18.04 -36.90 13.20
C PRO A 152 17.20 -36.28 12.10
N ILE A 153 16.94 -34.97 12.20
CA ILE A 153 16.19 -34.23 11.19
C ILE A 153 17.20 -33.43 10.35
N PRO A 154 17.34 -33.70 9.04
CA PRO A 154 18.26 -32.95 8.19
C PRO A 154 17.78 -31.49 8.02
N PRO A 155 18.70 -30.53 7.77
CA PRO A 155 18.33 -29.19 7.36
C PRO A 155 17.58 -29.21 6.03
N THR A 156 16.75 -28.20 5.80
CA THR A 156 16.07 -28.03 4.51
C THR A 156 17.10 -27.78 3.40
N PRO A 157 17.11 -28.56 2.30
CA PRO A 157 18.06 -28.38 1.21
C PRO A 157 18.11 -26.96 0.64
N ALA A 158 19.27 -26.56 0.13
CA ALA A 158 19.41 -25.30 -0.59
C ALA A 158 18.49 -25.31 -1.83
N GLY A 159 17.73 -24.23 -2.05
CA GLY A 159 16.82 -24.10 -3.17
C GLY A 159 15.43 -24.72 -3.00
N SER A 160 15.21 -25.64 -2.05
CA SER A 160 13.86 -26.18 -1.79
C SER A 160 13.00 -25.19 -1.00
N ALA A 161 11.67 -25.22 -1.12
CA ALA A 161 10.79 -24.38 -0.29
C ALA A 161 10.96 -24.68 1.22
N CYS A 162 10.75 -23.69 2.10
CA CYS A 162 10.80 -23.98 3.55
C CYS A 162 9.56 -24.81 3.93
N PRO A 163 9.71 -25.88 4.72
CA PRO A 163 8.66 -26.89 4.92
C PRO A 163 7.53 -26.47 5.88
N HIS A 164 7.46 -25.20 6.29
CA HIS A 164 6.44 -24.74 7.25
C HIS A 164 5.41 -23.82 6.61
N HIS A 165 4.21 -23.82 7.20
CA HIS A 165 3.18 -22.84 6.91
C HIS A 165 3.61 -21.45 7.42
N HIS A 166 3.89 -20.54 6.49
CA HIS A 166 4.28 -19.16 6.80
C HIS A 166 3.23 -18.51 7.71
N ARG A 167 3.62 -17.79 8.77
CA ARG A 167 2.62 -17.14 9.65
C ARG A 167 2.78 -15.64 9.62
N CYS A 168 1.88 -14.98 8.90
CA CYS A 168 1.90 -13.53 8.76
C CYS A 168 1.83 -12.83 10.13
N SER A 169 2.76 -11.93 10.42
CA SER A 169 2.79 -11.17 11.68
C SER A 169 1.54 -10.28 11.87
N ASN A 170 0.84 -9.96 10.77
CA ASN A 170 -0.34 -9.10 10.72
C ASN A 170 -1.65 -9.89 10.87
N CYS A 171 -2.05 -10.65 9.85
CA CYS A 171 -3.34 -11.34 9.82
C CYS A 171 -3.31 -12.79 10.31
N LYS A 172 -2.15 -13.30 10.73
CA LYS A 172 -1.92 -14.67 11.21
C LYS A 172 -2.22 -15.80 10.21
N LYS A 173 -2.58 -15.48 8.96
CA LYS A 173 -2.82 -16.44 7.87
C LYS A 173 -1.52 -16.94 7.22
N GLU A 174 -1.69 -17.95 6.36
CA GLU A 174 -0.62 -18.66 5.66
C GLU A 174 -0.01 -17.87 4.50
N HIS A 175 0.93 -16.98 4.82
CA HIS A 175 1.79 -16.26 3.87
C HIS A 175 2.82 -15.41 4.65
N PRO A 176 3.94 -14.97 4.03
CA PRO A 176 4.87 -14.06 4.69
C PRO A 176 4.23 -12.69 4.94
N ALA A 177 4.78 -11.93 5.88
CA ALA A 177 4.31 -10.58 6.21
C ALA A 177 4.45 -9.57 5.06
N THR A 178 5.34 -9.84 4.11
CA THR A 178 5.58 -9.06 2.89
C THR A 178 4.62 -9.39 1.75
N SER A 179 3.77 -10.41 1.90
CA SER A 179 2.88 -10.87 0.84
C SER A 179 1.81 -9.83 0.48
N ASN A 180 1.65 -9.59 -0.83
CA ASN A 180 0.57 -8.76 -1.37
C ASN A 180 -0.83 -9.40 -1.22
N LYS A 181 -0.89 -10.70 -0.88
CA LYS A 181 -2.13 -11.42 -0.56
C LYS A 181 -2.63 -11.11 0.86
N CYS A 182 -1.83 -10.41 1.68
CA CYS A 182 -2.24 -10.02 3.02
C CYS A 182 -3.37 -8.99 2.98
N ARG A 183 -4.42 -9.17 3.80
CA ARG A 183 -5.49 -8.17 3.95
C ARG A 183 -4.96 -6.77 4.29
N PHE A 184 -3.91 -6.69 5.13
CA PHE A 184 -3.29 -5.41 5.47
C PHE A 184 -2.62 -4.73 4.26
N TRP A 185 -2.07 -5.50 3.32
CA TRP A 185 -1.52 -4.94 2.08
C TRP A 185 -2.59 -4.26 1.23
N GLY A 186 -3.77 -4.87 1.12
CA GLY A 186 -4.92 -4.28 0.43
C GLY A 186 -5.36 -2.96 1.07
N LEU A 187 -5.24 -2.85 2.40
CA LEU A 187 -5.62 -1.68 3.20
C LEU A 187 -4.45 -0.71 3.48
N ARG A 188 -3.29 -0.89 2.85
CA ARG A 188 -2.08 -0.09 3.14
C ARG A 188 -2.23 1.42 2.91
N PHE A 189 -3.34 1.89 2.36
CA PHE A 189 -3.63 3.32 2.20
C PHE A 189 -4.76 3.80 3.12
N ASP A 190 -5.30 2.94 3.98
CA ASP A 190 -6.36 3.23 4.94
C ASP A 190 -5.84 2.93 6.36
N ARG A 191 -5.35 3.98 7.03
CA ARG A 191 -4.81 3.91 8.40
C ARG A 191 -5.85 3.41 9.38
N SER A 192 -7.05 4.00 9.35
CA SER A 192 -8.13 3.65 10.27
C SER A 192 -8.57 2.20 10.09
N ALA A 193 -8.63 1.69 8.86
CA ALA A 193 -8.92 0.28 8.63
C ALA A 193 -7.81 -0.65 9.12
N ILE A 194 -6.53 -0.29 8.95
CA ILE A 194 -5.42 -1.07 9.50
C ILE A 194 -5.44 -1.08 11.03
N GLU A 195 -5.67 0.06 11.67
CA GLU A 195 -5.75 0.18 13.13
C GLU A 195 -6.91 -0.67 13.68
N ALA A 196 -8.07 -0.64 13.02
CA ALA A 196 -9.23 -1.46 13.38
C ALA A 196 -8.98 -2.98 13.25
N LEU A 197 -8.02 -3.43 12.43
CA LEU A 197 -7.67 -4.85 12.31
C LEU A 197 -6.79 -5.35 13.46
N TYR A 198 -6.14 -4.46 14.22
CA TYR A 198 -5.35 -4.86 15.38
C TYR A 198 -6.15 -4.86 16.69
N THR A 199 -7.36 -4.29 16.68
CA THR A 199 -8.26 -4.24 17.85
C THR A 199 -9.32 -5.34 17.85
N GLN A 200 -9.29 -6.24 16.86
CA GLN A 200 -10.12 -7.45 16.76
C GLN A 200 -9.36 -8.65 17.31
#